data_AF-A0A2D7Y2X6-F1
#
_entry.id   AF-A0A2D7Y2X6-F1
#
_cell.length_a   1.000
_cell.length_b   1.000
_cell.length_c   1.000
_cell.angle_alpha   90.00
_cell.angle_beta   90.00
_cell.angle_gamma   90.00
#
_symmetry.space_group_name_H-M   'P 1'
#
loop_
_entity.id
_entity.type
_entity.pdbx_description
1 polymer ?
#
loop_
_entity_poly.entity_id
_entity_poly.type
_entity_poly.pdbx_seq_one_letter_code
_entity_poly.pdbx_strand_id
1 'polypeptide(L)'
;MPPAAKPKKKPAKRAPRGLNREQAHDLMARLAQDRPDPRTELEYTNPYTLLVAVALSAQATDVGVNKATKLLFQEADTPEKMVALGEDHVRDRIKTIGL
;
A
#
# COMPACT_ATOMS: atom_id res chain seq x y z
N MET A 1 -28.46 52.36 34.30
CA MET A 1 -28.57 51.84 32.92
C MET A 1 -27.72 50.57 32.84
N PRO A 2 -28.27 49.41 32.46
CA PRO A 2 -27.47 48.20 32.33
C PRO A 2 -26.51 48.33 31.12
N PRO A 3 -25.25 47.86 31.23
CA PRO A 3 -24.29 47.93 30.13
C PRO A 3 -24.72 46.98 29.00
N ALA A 4 -24.74 47.50 27.77
CA ALA A 4 -25.09 46.73 26.58
C ALA A 4 -24.10 45.56 26.37
N ALA A 5 -24.64 44.36 26.22
CA ALA A 5 -23.85 43.16 25.93
C ALA A 5 -23.18 43.29 24.55
N LYS A 6 -21.86 43.12 24.50
CA LYS A 6 -21.09 43.13 23.24
C LYS A 6 -21.48 41.94 22.35
N PRO A 7 -21.62 42.11 21.03
CA PRO A 7 -22.04 41.03 20.14
C PRO A 7 -20.93 39.96 20.02
N LYS A 8 -21.28 38.70 20.29
CA LYS A 8 -20.35 37.56 20.12
C LYS A 8 -20.10 37.33 18.63
N LYS A 9 -18.83 37.41 18.19
CA LYS A 9 -18.41 37.07 16.81
C LYS A 9 -18.69 35.60 16.55
N LYS A 10 -19.37 35.29 15.43
CA LYS A 10 -19.62 33.92 14.98
C LYS A 10 -18.28 33.23 14.64
N PRO A 11 -18.08 31.95 15.01
CA PRO A 11 -16.86 31.22 14.69
C PRO A 11 -16.72 31.09 13.16
N ALA A 12 -15.52 31.36 12.64
CA ALA A 12 -15.22 31.22 11.22
C ALA A 12 -15.47 29.78 10.77
N LYS A 13 -16.14 29.60 9.62
CA LYS A 13 -16.34 28.27 9.02
C LYS A 13 -14.98 27.64 8.76
N ARG A 14 -14.72 26.46 9.34
CA ARG A 14 -13.50 25.68 9.07
C ARG A 14 -13.46 25.36 7.57
N ALA A 15 -12.30 25.59 6.95
CA ALA A 15 -12.06 25.19 5.56
C ALA A 15 -12.35 23.68 5.38
N PRO A 16 -12.83 23.27 4.19
CA PRO A 16 -13.08 21.86 3.92
C PRO A 16 -11.80 21.04 4.14
N ARG A 17 -11.93 19.92 4.86
CA ARG A 17 -10.83 18.96 5.04
C ARG A 17 -10.75 18.08 3.80
N GLY A 18 -9.85 18.42 2.88
CA GLY A 18 -9.56 17.62 1.69
C GLY A 18 -9.24 18.47 0.46
N LEU A 19 -8.62 17.83 -0.53
CA LEU A 19 -8.39 18.42 -1.85
C LEU A 19 -9.73 18.47 -2.61
N ASN A 20 -10.03 19.59 -3.27
CA ASN A 20 -11.08 19.63 -4.27
C ASN A 20 -10.61 18.91 -5.56
N ARG A 21 -11.52 18.73 -6.53
CA ARG A 21 -11.22 17.99 -7.77
C ARG A 21 -10.07 18.61 -8.58
N GLU A 22 -9.99 19.93 -8.65
CA GLU A 22 -8.95 20.65 -9.37
C GLU A 22 -7.58 20.46 -8.69
N GLN A 23 -7.55 20.61 -7.37
CA GLN A 23 -6.33 20.40 -6.56
C GLN A 23 -5.84 18.96 -6.62
N ALA A 24 -6.75 17.97 -6.64
CA ALA A 24 -6.40 16.56 -6.79
C ALA A 24 -5.82 16.27 -8.19
N HIS A 25 -6.41 16.85 -9.23
CA HIS A 25 -5.90 16.74 -10.59
C HIS A 25 -4.49 17.34 -10.72
N ASP A 26 -4.27 18.54 -10.17
CA ASP A 26 -2.96 19.19 -10.15
C ASP A 26 -1.91 18.38 -9.41
N LEU A 27 -2.28 17.77 -8.27
CA LEU A 27 -1.39 16.86 -7.53
C LEU A 27 -1.02 15.65 -8.39
N MET A 28 -1.99 14.99 -9.01
CA MET A 28 -1.73 13.81 -9.85
C MET A 28 -0.88 14.17 -11.07
N ALA A 29 -1.10 15.33 -11.69
CA ALA A 29 -0.27 15.80 -12.80
C ALA A 29 1.19 16.01 -12.38
N ARG A 30 1.43 16.59 -11.20
CA ARG A 30 2.79 16.77 -10.65
C ARG A 30 3.45 15.43 -10.32
N LEU A 31 2.70 14.50 -9.73
CA LEU A 31 3.21 13.15 -9.43
C LEU A 31 3.54 12.37 -10.71
N ALA A 32 2.73 12.50 -11.76
CA ALA A 32 3.00 11.88 -13.05
C ALA A 32 4.23 12.49 -13.76
N GLN A 33 4.49 13.78 -13.57
CA GLN A 33 5.72 14.42 -14.06
C GLN A 33 6.96 13.97 -13.28
N ASP A 34 6.84 13.84 -11.96
CA ASP A 34 7.92 13.41 -11.07
C ASP A 34 8.26 11.91 -11.21
N ARG A 35 7.23 11.06 -11.38
CA ARG A 35 7.35 9.60 -11.57
C ARG A 35 6.56 9.17 -12.82
N PRO A 36 7.17 9.28 -14.03
CA PRO A 36 6.46 9.03 -15.30
C PRO A 36 6.04 7.57 -15.54
N ASP A 37 6.78 6.60 -14.99
CA ASP A 37 6.48 5.16 -15.12
C ASP A 37 6.55 4.49 -13.73
N PRO A 38 5.56 4.73 -12.84
CA PRO A 38 5.56 4.12 -11.52
C PRO A 38 5.29 2.62 -11.65
N ARG A 39 6.18 1.81 -11.07
CA ARG A 39 6.06 0.35 -10.98
C ARG A 39 5.91 -0.07 -9.53
N THR A 40 5.37 -1.27 -9.30
CA THR A 40 5.39 -1.89 -7.98
C THR A 40 6.84 -2.14 -7.53
N GLU A 41 7.09 -2.07 -6.23
CA GLU A 41 8.38 -2.42 -5.62
C GLU A 41 8.47 -3.91 -5.25
N LEU A 42 7.39 -4.66 -5.44
CA LEU A 42 7.36 -6.11 -5.24
C LEU A 42 8.17 -6.81 -6.33
N GLU A 43 9.03 -7.74 -5.94
CA GLU A 43 9.77 -8.61 -6.86
C GLU A 43 8.88 -9.78 -7.30
N TYR A 44 8.72 -9.92 -8.62
CA TYR A 44 7.94 -11.00 -9.24
C TYR A 44 8.51 -11.35 -10.63
N THR A 45 8.24 -12.55 -11.12
CA THR A 45 8.70 -13.01 -12.45
C THR A 45 7.54 -13.29 -13.40
N ASN A 46 6.35 -13.55 -12.86
CA ASN A 46 5.15 -13.87 -13.61
C ASN A 46 3.88 -13.42 -12.84
N PRO A 47 2.69 -13.41 -13.48
CA PRO A 47 1.45 -12.99 -12.83
C PRO A 47 1.08 -13.77 -11.56
N TYR A 48 1.44 -15.05 -11.48
CA TYR A 48 1.19 -15.87 -10.30
C TYR A 48 2.06 -15.43 -9.11
N THR A 49 3.37 -15.28 -9.32
CA THR A 49 4.28 -14.79 -8.28
C THR A 49 3.91 -13.37 -7.81
N LEU A 50 3.40 -12.52 -8.72
CA LEU A 50 2.86 -11.21 -8.34
C LEU A 50 1.62 -11.34 -7.45
N LEU A 51 0.68 -12.21 -7.79
CA LEU A 51 -0.51 -12.48 -6.97
C LEU A 51 -0.12 -12.94 -5.56
N VAL A 52 0.84 -13.85 -5.46
CA VAL A 52 1.34 -14.34 -4.16
C VAL A 52 2.02 -13.21 -3.38
N ALA A 53 2.87 -12.40 -4.02
CA ALA A 53 3.52 -11.27 -3.37
C ALA A 53 2.50 -10.25 -2.84
N VAL A 54 1.45 -9.94 -3.63
CA VAL A 54 0.35 -9.05 -3.22
C VAL A 54 -0.47 -9.63 -2.07
N ALA A 55 -0.70 -10.94 -2.05
CA ALA A 55 -1.39 -11.59 -0.93
C ALA A 55 -0.58 -11.47 0.37
N LEU A 56 0.75 -11.59 0.30
CA LEU A 56 1.66 -11.47 1.44
C LEU A 56 1.94 -10.02 1.87
N SER A 57 1.65 -9.02 1.03
CA SER A 57 1.93 -7.62 1.35
C SER A 57 0.97 -7.02 2.38
N ALA A 58 -0.11 -7.72 2.72
CA ALA A 58 -1.05 -7.29 3.74
C ALA A 58 -0.31 -7.05 5.08
N GLN A 59 -0.37 -5.82 5.59
CA GLN A 59 0.27 -5.40 6.84
C GLN A 59 1.80 -5.65 6.88
N ALA A 60 2.44 -5.80 5.73
CA ALA A 60 3.87 -5.98 5.58
C ALA A 60 4.48 -4.82 4.76
N THR A 61 5.81 -4.79 4.68
CA THR A 61 6.54 -3.87 3.79
C THR A 61 7.01 -4.63 2.57
N ASP A 62 7.11 -3.96 1.41
CA ASP A 62 7.61 -4.59 0.18
C ASP A 62 9.00 -5.21 0.38
N VAL A 63 9.86 -4.56 1.18
CA VAL A 63 11.17 -5.12 1.59
C VAL A 63 11.02 -6.44 2.36
N GLY A 64 10.06 -6.53 3.28
CA GLY A 64 9.78 -7.76 4.02
C GLY A 64 9.23 -8.87 3.12
N VAL A 65 8.31 -8.51 2.22
CA VAL A 65 7.75 -9.43 1.22
C VAL A 65 8.83 -9.98 0.33
N ASN A 66 9.64 -9.13 -0.31
CA ASN A 66 10.71 -9.53 -1.23
C ASN A 66 11.73 -10.46 -0.54
N LYS A 67 12.04 -10.23 0.74
CA LYS A 67 12.92 -11.14 1.51
C LYS A 67 12.33 -12.54 1.67
N ALA A 68 11.04 -12.64 1.98
CA ALA A 68 10.36 -13.93 2.14
C ALA A 68 10.16 -14.64 0.80
N THR A 69 9.74 -13.89 -0.24
CA THR A 69 9.39 -14.45 -1.53
C THR A 69 10.60 -14.85 -2.37
N LYS A 70 11.78 -14.24 -2.17
CA LYS A 70 12.98 -14.56 -2.95
C LYS A 70 13.31 -16.05 -2.99
N LEU A 71 13.31 -16.72 -1.83
CA LEU A 71 13.58 -18.16 -1.75
C LEU A 71 12.34 -18.98 -2.12
N LEU A 72 11.15 -18.52 -1.73
CA LEU A 72 9.90 -19.20 -2.07
C LEU A 72 9.73 -19.34 -3.59
N PHE A 73 9.97 -18.27 -4.36
CA PHE A 73 9.79 -18.28 -5.81
C PHE A 73 10.91 -18.98 -6.57
N GLN A 74 12.09 -19.16 -5.97
CA GLN A 74 13.11 -20.05 -6.54
C GLN A 74 12.68 -21.53 -6.48
N GLU A 75 11.86 -21.88 -5.49
CA GLU A 75 11.37 -23.25 -5.26
C GLU A 75 10.00 -23.49 -5.92
N ALA A 76 9.12 -22.49 -5.87
CA ALA A 76 7.74 -22.56 -6.31
C ALA A 76 7.25 -21.25 -6.98
N ASP A 77 7.47 -21.15 -8.29
CA ASP A 77 7.00 -20.06 -9.15
C ASP A 77 5.73 -20.39 -9.94
N THR A 78 5.13 -21.57 -9.73
CA THR A 78 3.84 -21.96 -10.29
C THR A 78 2.90 -22.50 -9.20
N PRO A 79 1.57 -22.47 -9.42
CA PRO A 79 0.62 -23.04 -8.47
C PRO A 79 0.91 -24.50 -8.11
N GLU A 80 1.26 -25.32 -9.09
CA GLU A 80 1.51 -26.76 -8.91
C GLU A 80 2.74 -27.00 -8.05
N LYS A 81 3.82 -26.23 -8.27
CA LYS A 81 5.03 -26.29 -7.44
C LYS A 81 4.74 -25.83 -6.01
N MET A 82 3.92 -24.80 -5.82
CA MET A 82 3.57 -24.30 -4.49
C MET A 82 2.78 -25.35 -3.69
N VAL A 83 1.84 -26.04 -4.34
CA VAL A 83 1.11 -27.15 -3.72
C VAL A 83 2.05 -28.31 -3.40
N ALA A 84 2.94 -28.67 -4.34
CA ALA A 84 3.92 -29.74 -4.14
C ALA A 84 4.94 -29.44 -3.03
N LEU A 85 5.25 -28.16 -2.80
CA LEU A 85 6.14 -27.69 -1.74
C LEU A 85 5.57 -27.96 -0.34
N GLY A 86 4.24 -27.96 -0.21
CA GLY A 86 3.53 -28.26 1.02
C GLY A 86 3.40 -27.06 1.98
N GLU A 87 2.34 -27.08 2.80
CA GLU A 87 1.97 -25.96 3.67
C GLU A 87 3.06 -25.62 4.69
N ASP A 88 3.65 -26.62 5.36
CA ASP A 88 4.65 -26.41 6.41
C ASP A 88 5.89 -25.67 5.87
N HIS A 89 6.33 -26.06 4.67
CA HIS A 89 7.49 -25.43 4.04
C HIS A 89 7.17 -24.01 3.55
N VAL A 90 5.98 -23.79 2.99
CA VAL A 90 5.51 -22.44 2.65
C VAL A 90 5.46 -21.56 3.89
N ARG A 91 4.87 -22.05 5.00
CA ARG A 91 4.81 -21.37 6.29
C ARG A 91 6.20 -20.97 6.78
N ASP A 92 7.16 -21.87 6.69
CA ASP A 92 8.55 -21.60 7.09
C ASP A 92 9.23 -20.53 6.22
N ARG A 93 8.93 -20.48 4.92
CA ARG A 93 9.43 -19.45 4.00
C ARG A 93 8.84 -18.07 4.29
N ILE A 94 7.57 -18.01 4.69
CA ILE A 94 6.86 -16.75 4.91
C ILE A 94 6.74 -16.34 6.38
N LYS A 95 7.35 -17.09 7.33
CA LYS A 95 7.22 -16.84 8.78
C LYS A 95 7.68 -15.45 9.26
N THR A 96 8.41 -14.72 8.43
CA THR A 96 8.84 -13.34 8.70
C THR A 96 7.80 -12.31 8.28
N ILE A 97 6.79 -12.70 7.50
CA ILE A 97 5.60 -11.90 7.23
C ILE A 97 4.71 -12.04 8.47
N GLY A 98 4.40 -10.92 9.14
CA GLY A 98 3.65 -10.90 10.39
C GLY A 98 2.14 -11.12 10.21
N LEU A 99 1.76 -12.31 9.74
CA LEU A 99 0.37 -12.77 9.55
C LEU A 99 -0.07 -13.73 10.67
#